data_AF-A0A9P6UVT8-F1
#
_entry.id   AF-A0A9P6UVT8-F1
#
_cell.length_a   1.000
_cell.length_b   1.000
_cell.length_c   1.000
_cell.angle_alpha   90.00
_cell.angle_beta   90.00
_cell.angle_gamma   90.00
#
_symmetry.space_group_name_H-M   'P 1'
#
loop_
_entity.id
_entity.type
_entity.pdbx_description
1 polymer ?
#
loop_
_entity_poly.entity_id
_entity_poly.type
_entity_poly.pdbx_seq_one_letter_code
_entity_poly.pdbx_strand_id
1 'polypeptide(L)'
;MVETVRAMFPHIPAAAIHYDLQKTGSVEQTCDNILRDGSLPMPPAPRPVTPSVASSSSTAAGSSSSQSVNGNLVQRFKLQDKVEMDVVPEEPSKVWGDNAEKRQEVFKSRKEFMVLQARK
;
A
#
# COMPACT_ATOMS: atom_id res chain seq x y z
N MET A 1 1.39 -7.24 -21.77
CA MET A 1 2.21 -6.16 -21.21
C MET A 1 3.68 -6.56 -21.13
N VAL A 2 4.05 -7.60 -20.38
CA VAL A 2 5.44 -8.09 -20.30
C VAL A 2 6.00 -8.53 -21.65
N GLU A 3 5.25 -9.35 -22.40
CA GLU A 3 5.64 -9.86 -23.72
C GLU A 3 6.00 -8.72 -24.69
N THR A 4 5.26 -7.61 -24.63
CA THR A 4 5.48 -6.42 -25.45
C THR A 4 6.81 -5.74 -25.14
N VAL A 5 7.15 -5.58 -23.85
CA VAL A 5 8.45 -5.03 -23.42
C VAL A 5 9.58 -5.99 -23.79
N ARG A 6 9.37 -7.30 -23.64
CA ARG A 6 10.36 -8.33 -23.97
C ARG A 6 10.66 -8.38 -25.48
N ALA A 7 9.67 -8.15 -26.33
CA ALA A 7 9.87 -8.06 -27.78
C ALA A 7 10.74 -6.86 -28.18
N MET A 8 10.62 -5.73 -27.47
CA MET A 8 11.44 -4.53 -27.71
C MET A 8 12.84 -4.64 -27.06
N PHE A 9 12.94 -5.27 -25.89
CA PHE A 9 14.16 -5.39 -25.10
C PHE A 9 14.47 -6.84 -24.74
N PRO A 10 14.98 -7.65 -25.68
CA PRO A 10 15.23 -9.08 -25.46
C PRO A 10 16.39 -9.36 -24.48
N HIS A 11 17.23 -8.35 -24.21
CA HIS A 11 18.36 -8.45 -23.26
C HIS A 11 17.93 -8.29 -21.80
N ILE A 12 16.71 -7.79 -21.53
CA ILE A 12 16.22 -7.57 -20.18
C ILE A 12 15.50 -8.84 -19.69
N PRO A 13 15.80 -9.33 -18.48
CA PRO A 13 15.15 -10.51 -17.94
C PRO A 13 13.67 -10.25 -17.62
N ALA A 14 12.81 -11.22 -17.94
CA ALA A 14 11.36 -11.10 -17.70
C ALA A 14 11.02 -10.83 -16.23
N ALA A 15 11.79 -11.37 -15.28
CA ALA A 15 11.57 -11.13 -13.85
C ALA A 15 11.70 -9.64 -13.48
N ALA A 16 12.65 -8.92 -14.09
CA ALA A 16 12.81 -7.49 -13.85
C ALA A 16 11.70 -6.66 -14.50
N ILE A 17 11.27 -7.05 -15.71
CA ILE A 17 10.12 -6.44 -16.40
C ILE A 17 8.84 -6.58 -15.57
N HIS A 18 8.59 -7.77 -15.00
CA HIS A 18 7.44 -8.01 -14.13
C HIS A 18 7.46 -7.10 -12.91
N TYR A 19 8.62 -6.98 -12.26
CA TYR A 19 8.78 -6.17 -11.07
C TYR A 19 8.56 -4.68 -11.34
N ASP A 20 9.13 -4.16 -12.42
CA ASP A 20 8.95 -2.76 -12.78
C ASP A 20 7.51 -2.47 -13.21
N LEU A 21 6.88 -3.35 -14.01
CA LEU A 21 5.46 -3.22 -14.36
C LEU A 21 4.52 -3.26 -13.15
N GLN A 22 4.85 -4.03 -12.11
CA GLN A 22 4.09 -4.01 -10.85
C GLN A 22 4.22 -2.67 -10.12
N LYS A 23 5.33 -1.95 -10.30
CA LYS A 23 5.61 -0.67 -9.65
C LYS A 23 5.04 0.51 -10.45
N THR A 24 5.19 0.50 -11.78
CA THR A 24 4.76 1.58 -12.68
C THR A 24 3.32 1.43 -13.15
N GLY A 25 2.86 0.19 -13.34
CA GLY A 25 1.53 -0.11 -13.88
C GLY A 25 1.36 0.18 -15.37
N SER A 26 2.39 0.66 -16.08
CA SER A 26 2.32 1.02 -17.50
C SER A 26 3.55 0.56 -18.27
N VAL A 27 3.31 0.00 -19.46
CA VAL A 27 4.33 -0.47 -20.39
C VAL A 27 5.23 0.68 -20.85
N GLU A 28 4.65 1.84 -21.14
CA GLU A 28 5.38 3.00 -21.65
C GLU A 28 6.36 3.55 -20.62
N GLN A 29 5.93 3.62 -19.36
CA GLN A 29 6.76 4.07 -18.24
C GLN A 29 7.93 3.11 -17.99
N THR A 30 7.69 1.81 -18.11
CA THR A 30 8.74 0.78 -17.98
C THR A 30 9.73 0.88 -19.14
N CYS A 31 9.29 1.15 -20.36
CA CYS A 31 10.19 1.41 -21.49
C CYS A 31 11.07 2.65 -21.27
N ASP A 32 10.50 3.75 -20.75
CA ASP A 32 11.27 4.97 -20.45
C ASP A 32 12.33 4.72 -19.36
N ASN A 33 11.99 3.95 -18.31
CA ASN A 33 12.95 3.55 -17.28
C ASN A 33 14.09 2.69 -17.87
N ILE A 34 13.78 1.73 -18.75
CA ILE A 34 14.80 0.91 -19.43
C ILE A 34 15.74 1.79 -20.25
N LEU A 35 15.21 2.79 -20.97
CA LEU A 35 16.01 3.70 -21.79
C LEU A 35 16.87 4.65 -20.96
N ARG A 36 16.40 5.06 -19.77
CA ARG A 36 17.14 5.94 -18.85
C ARG A 36 18.29 5.24 -18.14
N ASP A 37 18.01 4.12 -17.50
CA ASP A 37 18.97 3.42 -16.64
C ASP A 37 19.73 2.30 -17.37
N GLY A 38 19.29 1.93 -18.58
CA GLY A 38 19.88 0.83 -19.37
C GLY A 38 19.62 -0.57 -18.79
N SER A 39 19.02 -0.66 -17.60
CA SER A 39 18.66 -1.91 -16.93
C SER A 39 17.53 -1.65 -15.92
N LEU A 40 16.73 -2.68 -15.66
CA LEU A 40 15.69 -2.63 -14.63
C LEU A 40 16.22 -3.10 -13.27
N PRO A 41 15.66 -2.58 -12.15
CA PRO A 41 15.99 -3.07 -10.82
C PRO A 41 15.58 -4.54 -10.70
N MET A 42 16.54 -5.40 -10.34
CA MET A 42 16.27 -6.82 -10.13
C MET A 42 15.34 -6.98 -8.92
N PRO A 43 14.23 -7.76 -9.04
CA PRO A 43 13.37 -8.02 -7.89
C PRO A 43 14.16 -8.62 -6.73
N PRO A 44 13.82 -8.26 -5.48
CA PRO A 44 14.43 -8.88 -4.31
C PRO A 44 14.18 -10.40 -4.35
N ALA A 45 15.21 -11.18 -3.99
CA ALA A 45 15.14 -12.63 -4.03
C ALA A 45 13.90 -13.15 -3.28
N PRO A 46 13.13 -14.10 -3.85
CA PRO A 46 11.98 -14.67 -3.19
C PRO A 46 12.44 -15.34 -1.90
N ARG A 47 11.92 -14.84 -0.76
CA ARG A 47 12.13 -15.50 0.53
C ARG A 47 11.55 -16.91 0.41
N PRO A 48 12.24 -17.96 0.90
CA PRO A 48 11.72 -19.32 0.84
C PRO A 48 10.41 -19.38 1.61
N VAL A 49 9.29 -19.52 0.88
CA VAL A 49 8.00 -19.84 1.45
C VAL A 49 8.04 -21.30 1.84
N THR A 50 7.88 -21.59 3.12
CA THR A 50 7.58 -22.95 3.57
C THR A 50 6.24 -23.37 2.96
N PRO A 51 6.12 -24.57 2.37
CA PRO A 51 4.87 -24.99 1.75
C PRO A 51 3.81 -25.22 2.82
N SER A 52 2.90 -24.25 3.00
CA SER A 52 1.63 -24.51 3.67
C SER A 52 0.76 -25.28 2.69
N VAL A 53 0.42 -26.51 3.09
CA VAL A 53 -0.39 -27.46 2.34
C VAL A 53 -1.66 -26.82 1.78
N ALA A 54 -1.95 -27.12 0.51
CA ALA A 54 -3.18 -26.75 -0.15
C ALA A 54 -4.39 -27.31 0.60
N SER A 55 -5.34 -26.46 0.93
CA SER A 55 -6.73 -26.87 1.19
C SER A 55 -7.62 -26.06 0.26
N SER A 56 -8.11 -26.77 -0.75
CA SER A 56 -9.16 -26.32 -1.65
C SER A 56 -10.42 -26.04 -0.86
N SER A 57 -10.90 -24.80 -0.81
CA SER A 57 -12.32 -24.50 -0.56
C SER A 57 -12.70 -23.14 -1.11
N SER A 58 -13.63 -23.21 -2.06
CA SER A 58 -14.64 -22.26 -2.48
C SER A 58 -14.92 -21.04 -1.58
N THR A 59 -15.00 -19.88 -2.25
CA THR A 59 -15.96 -18.78 -2.01
C THR A 59 -16.32 -18.41 -0.57
N ALA A 60 -15.81 -17.27 -0.10
CA ALA A 60 -16.61 -16.27 0.60
C ALA A 60 -15.82 -14.96 0.70
N ALA A 61 -16.48 -13.86 0.39
CA ALA A 61 -16.06 -12.54 0.82
C ALA A 61 -15.89 -12.55 2.35
N GLY A 62 -14.66 -12.37 2.80
CA GLY A 62 -14.33 -12.28 4.22
C GLY A 62 -13.38 -11.14 4.41
N SER A 63 -13.87 -10.05 5.00
CA SER A 63 -13.05 -8.97 5.55
C SER A 63 -11.89 -9.57 6.32
N SER A 64 -10.69 -9.43 5.79
CA SER A 64 -9.47 -9.75 6.51
C SER A 64 -9.32 -8.72 7.62
N SER A 65 -9.94 -8.98 8.77
CA SER A 65 -9.51 -8.44 10.05
C SER A 65 -8.15 -9.08 10.33
N SER A 66 -7.11 -8.55 9.67
CA SER A 66 -5.73 -8.78 10.09
C SER A 66 -5.65 -8.21 11.50
N GLN A 67 -5.82 -9.09 12.48
CA GLN A 67 -5.68 -8.78 13.89
C GLN A 67 -4.25 -8.31 14.07
N SER A 68 -4.08 -6.99 14.02
CA SER A 68 -2.78 -6.37 14.02
C SER A 68 -2.16 -6.67 15.37
N VAL A 69 -1.03 -7.36 15.35
CA VAL A 69 -0.08 -7.52 16.47
C VAL A 69 0.43 -6.19 17.04
N ASN A 70 -0.06 -5.06 16.53
CA ASN A 70 0.14 -3.73 17.06
C ASN A 70 -1.10 -3.38 17.89
N GLY A 71 -0.94 -3.17 19.20
CA GLY A 71 -2.03 -2.89 20.14
C GLY A 71 -3.07 -1.85 19.66
N ASN A 72 -4.25 -1.91 20.27
CA ASN A 72 -5.47 -1.19 19.87
C ASN A 72 -5.16 0.25 19.43
N LEU A 73 -5.54 0.58 18.19
CA LEU A 73 -5.21 1.85 17.53
C LEU A 73 -5.80 3.04 18.32
N VAL A 74 -6.94 2.85 18.98
CA VAL A 74 -7.55 3.83 19.88
C VAL A 74 -6.64 4.14 21.07
N GLN A 75 -5.99 3.13 21.64
CA GLN A 75 -5.05 3.33 22.74
C GLN A 75 -3.77 4.01 22.27
N ARG A 76 -3.25 3.63 21.09
CA ARG A 76 -2.04 4.25 20.52
C ARG A 76 -2.20 5.74 20.23
N PHE A 77 -3.36 6.15 19.74
CA PHE A 77 -3.67 7.55 19.47
C PHE A 77 -4.38 8.27 20.62
N LYS A 78 -4.51 7.63 21.79
CA LYS A 78 -5.21 8.19 22.97
C LYS A 78 -6.63 8.71 22.63
N LEU A 79 -7.35 7.98 21.77
CA LEU A 79 -8.69 8.33 21.27
C LEU A 79 -9.83 7.78 22.13
N GLN A 80 -9.55 7.38 23.38
CA GLN A 80 -10.54 6.72 24.24
C GLN A 80 -11.73 7.64 24.55
N ASP A 81 -11.44 8.88 24.93
CA ASP A 81 -12.42 9.92 25.22
C ASP A 81 -13.31 10.25 24.00
N LYS A 82 -12.68 10.42 22.82
CA LYS A 82 -13.38 10.65 21.55
C LYS A 82 -14.28 9.48 21.14
N VAL A 83 -13.89 8.26 21.49
CA VAL A 83 -14.71 7.06 21.27
C VAL A 83 -15.93 7.05 22.20
N GLU A 84 -15.76 7.40 23.47
CA GLU A 84 -16.86 7.43 24.45
C GLU A 84 -17.91 8.48 24.09
N MET A 85 -17.50 9.58 23.47
CA MET A 85 -18.41 10.66 23.05
C MET A 85 -19.20 10.37 21.76
N ASP A 86 -18.90 9.31 20.99
CA ASP A 86 -19.44 9.01 19.62
C ASP A 86 -19.48 10.25 18.69
N VAL A 87 -18.62 11.25 18.91
CA VAL A 87 -18.59 12.46 18.08
C VAL A 87 -17.75 12.17 16.85
N VAL A 88 -18.41 12.08 15.69
CA VAL A 88 -17.76 11.99 14.38
C VAL A 88 -17.08 13.33 14.10
N PRO A 89 -15.74 13.39 14.03
CA PRO A 89 -15.07 14.60 13.58
C PRO A 89 -15.44 14.86 12.11
N GLU A 90 -15.65 16.12 11.74
CA GLU A 90 -15.79 16.53 10.34
C GLU A 90 -14.61 15.98 9.50
N GLU A 91 -14.86 15.55 8.25
CA GLU A 91 -13.80 15.09 7.36
C GLU A 91 -12.75 16.20 7.19
N PRO A 92 -11.50 15.98 7.63
CA PRO A 92 -10.48 17.01 7.50
C PRO A 92 -10.14 17.22 6.02
N SER A 93 -9.89 18.47 5.65
CA SER A 93 -9.55 18.83 4.27
C SER A 93 -8.35 18.01 3.76
N LYS A 94 -8.42 17.57 2.50
CA LYS A 94 -7.35 16.77 1.85
C LYS A 94 -6.12 17.60 1.46
N VAL A 95 -6.06 18.87 1.86
CA VAL A 95 -4.99 19.80 1.50
C VAL A 95 -3.93 19.81 2.60
N TRP A 96 -2.66 19.71 2.20
CA TRP A 96 -1.55 19.77 3.14
C TRP A 96 -1.30 21.22 3.55
N GLY A 97 -1.04 21.47 4.84
CA GLY A 97 -0.63 22.79 5.28
C GLY A 97 0.70 23.22 4.64
N ASP A 98 0.85 24.53 4.45
CA ASP A 98 2.07 25.17 3.90
C ASP A 98 3.27 24.98 4.83
N ASN A 99 3.02 24.96 6.14
CA ASN A 99 4.04 24.76 7.18
C ASN A 99 4.05 23.31 7.68
N ALA A 100 5.23 22.85 8.12
CA ALA A 100 5.42 21.50 8.67
C ALA A 100 4.49 21.22 9.87
N GLU A 101 4.29 22.22 10.73
CA GLU A 101 3.40 22.12 11.89
C GLU A 101 1.94 21.90 11.47
N LYS A 102 1.41 22.77 10.61
CA LYS A 102 0.05 22.65 10.06
C LYS A 102 -0.17 21.30 9.36
N ARG A 103 0.84 20.82 8.63
CA ARG A 103 0.78 19.52 7.95
C ARG A 103 0.73 18.36 8.95
N GLN A 104 1.48 18.44 10.04
CA GLN A 104 1.43 17.46 11.10
C GLN A 104 0.06 17.43 11.78
N GLU A 105 -0.55 18.59 12.02
CA GLU A 105 -1.90 18.70 12.56
C GLU A 105 -2.95 18.07 11.63
N VAL A 106 -2.94 18.43 10.35
CA VAL A 106 -3.84 17.85 9.34
C VAL A 106 -3.69 16.32 9.28
N PHE A 107 -2.46 15.82 9.32
CA PHE A 107 -2.20 14.38 9.28
C PHE A 107 -2.68 13.66 10.55
N LYS A 108 -2.51 14.27 11.72
CA LYS A 108 -3.04 13.74 12.99
C LYS A 108 -4.56 13.68 12.93
N SER A 109 -5.23 14.79 12.61
CA SER A 109 -6.70 14.84 12.51
C SER A 109 -7.25 13.80 11.54
N ARG A 110 -6.60 13.64 10.37
CA ARG A 110 -7.00 12.63 9.38
C ARG A 110 -6.82 11.20 9.87
N LYS A 111 -5.73 10.89 10.58
CA LYS A 111 -5.55 9.57 11.20
C LYS A 111 -6.64 9.30 12.20
N GLU A 112 -6.91 10.24 13.11
CA GLU A 112 -7.92 10.08 14.14
C GLU A 112 -9.30 9.84 13.53
N PHE A 113 -9.67 10.61 12.50
CA PHE A 113 -10.89 10.40 11.72
C PHE A 113 -10.97 8.99 11.13
N MET A 114 -9.91 8.51 10.46
CA MET A 114 -9.90 7.16 9.90
C MET A 114 -10.03 6.07 10.96
N VAL A 115 -9.40 6.25 12.14
CA VAL A 115 -9.49 5.28 13.24
C VAL A 115 -10.91 5.21 13.79
N LEU A 116 -11.57 6.35 13.98
CA LEU A 116 -12.95 6.41 14.47
C LEU A 116 -13.93 5.85 13.42
N GLN A 117 -13.77 6.23 12.15
CA GLN A 117 -14.60 5.74 11.06
C GLN A 117 -14.51 4.22 10.90
N ALA A 118 -13.30 3.64 11.01
CA ALA A 118 -13.11 2.18 10.87
C ALA A 118 -13.70 1.36 12.03
N ARG A 119 -14.08 1.99 13.14
CA ARG A 119 -14.70 1.33 14.28
C ARG A 119 -16.22 1.22 14.16
N LYS A 120 -16.84 2.14 13.41
CA LYS A 120 -18.29 2.19 13.18
C LYS A 120 -18.64 1.28 12.02
#